data_AF-J2PJY9-F1
#
_entry.id   AF-J2PJY9-F1
#
_cell.length_a   1.000
_cell.length_b   1.000
_cell.length_c   1.000
_cell.angle_alpha   90.00
_cell.angle_beta   90.00
_cell.angle_gamma   90.00
#
_symmetry.space_group_name_H-M   'P 1'
#
loop_
_entity.id
_entity.type
_entity.pdbx_description
1 polymer ?
#
loop_
_entity_poly.entity_id
_entity_poly.type
_entity_poly.pdbx_seq_one_letter_code
_entity_poly.pdbx_strand_id
1 'polypeptide(L)'
;MARETVYIVQAYKAGRGKGLKAEQQVGCKDAEEARRKAERLAPLREGVVAFAASADVELGDYDENPLIIFKAGRLPFPFDQA
;
A
#
# COMPACT_ATOMS: atom_id res chain seq x y z
N MET A 1 22.68 9.35 -5.37
CA MET A 1 21.79 9.41 -4.19
C MET A 1 20.54 10.20 -4.54
N ALA A 2 19.63 9.59 -5.30
CA ALA A 2 18.29 10.13 -5.54
C ALA A 2 17.31 9.15 -4.87
N ARG A 3 16.98 9.39 -3.61
CA ARG A 3 15.90 8.67 -2.91
C ARG A 3 14.61 9.25 -3.46
N GLU A 4 13.88 8.50 -4.29
CA GLU A 4 12.58 8.93 -4.79
C GLU A 4 11.49 8.37 -3.88
N THR A 5 10.66 9.26 -3.33
CA THR A 5 9.49 8.87 -2.56
C THR A 5 8.39 8.48 -3.54
N VAL A 6 8.06 7.19 -3.56
CA VAL A 6 6.94 6.66 -4.35
C VAL A 6 5.73 6.45 -3.46
N TYR A 7 4.55 6.81 -3.97
CA TYR A 7 3.29 6.61 -3.29
C TYR A 7 2.58 5.41 -3.91
N ILE A 8 2.30 4.39 -3.11
CA ILE A 8 1.75 3.12 -3.60
C ILE A 8 0.46 2.82 -2.86
N VAL A 9 -0.56 2.43 -3.61
CA VAL A 9 -1.81 1.87 -3.07
C VAL A 9 -1.85 0.39 -3.39
N GLN A 10 -1.95 -0.42 -2.35
CA GLN A 10 -2.10 -1.87 -2.43
C GLN A 10 -3.48 -2.26 -1.91
N ALA A 11 -4.32 -2.80 -2.80
CA ALA A 11 -5.59 -3.40 -2.43
C ALA A 11 -5.47 -4.91 -2.27
N TYR A 12 -6.34 -5.48 -1.44
CA TYR A 12 -6.45 -6.89 -1.14
C TYR A 12 -7.90 -7.33 -1.29
N LYS A 13 -8.10 -8.43 -2.00
CA LYS A 13 -9.41 -9.07 -2.16
C LYS A 13 -9.44 -10.43 -1.45
N ALA A 14 -10.66 -10.94 -1.26
CA ALA A 14 -10.86 -12.30 -0.77
C ALA A 14 -10.16 -13.29 -1.70
N GLY A 15 -9.20 -14.02 -1.14
CA GLY A 15 -8.52 -15.13 -1.81
C GLY A 15 -9.26 -16.45 -1.58
N ARG A 16 -8.59 -17.56 -1.89
CA ARG A 16 -9.13 -18.89 -1.60
C ARG A 16 -9.09 -19.15 -0.09
N GLY A 17 -10.22 -19.53 0.50
CA GLY A 17 -10.33 -19.76 1.94
C GLY A 17 -10.27 -18.47 2.75
N LYS A 18 -9.49 -18.44 3.85
CA LYS A 18 -9.29 -17.26 4.70
C LYS A 18 -8.13 -16.35 4.24
N GLY A 19 -7.55 -16.62 3.08
CA GLY A 19 -6.41 -15.87 2.54
C GLY A 19 -6.83 -14.55 1.90
N LEU A 20 -5.93 -13.56 1.95
CA LEU A 20 -6.05 -12.31 1.20
C LEU A 20 -5.21 -12.42 -0.06
N LYS A 21 -5.75 -11.96 -1.20
CA LYS A 21 -5.02 -11.87 -2.46
C LYS A 21 -4.72 -10.41 -2.76
N ALA A 22 -3.42 -10.08 -2.80
CA ALA A 22 -2.96 -8.78 -3.26
C ALA A 22 -3.39 -8.55 -4.71
N GLU A 23 -3.89 -7.36 -4.99
CA GLU A 23 -4.18 -6.90 -6.34
C GLU A 23 -3.02 -6.10 -6.93
N GLN A 24 -3.21 -5.60 -8.15
CA GLN A 24 -2.23 -4.75 -8.80
C GLN A 24 -1.97 -3.50 -7.95
N GLN A 25 -0.69 -3.23 -7.69
CA GLN A 25 -0.26 -2.01 -7.03
C GLN A 25 -0.52 -0.81 -7.92
N VAL A 26 -1.03 0.26 -7.33
CA VAL A 26 -1.30 1.50 -8.03
C VAL A 26 -0.33 2.57 -7.55
N GLY A 27 0.60 2.95 -8.43
CA GLY A 27 1.46 4.11 -8.22
C GLY A 27 0.66 5.41 -8.26
N CYS A 28 0.97 6.31 -7.34
CA CYS A 28 0.39 7.64 -7.22
C CYS A 28 1.51 8.68 -7.22
N LYS A 29 1.19 9.89 -7.68
CA LYS A 29 2.14 11.00 -7.74
C LYS A 29 2.38 11.65 -6.36
N ASP A 30 1.38 11.59 -5.48
CA ASP A 30 1.39 12.24 -4.18
C ASP A 30 0.57 11.44 -3.13
N ALA A 31 0.73 11.81 -1.86
CA ALA A 31 0.08 11.16 -0.73
C ALA A 31 -1.44 11.34 -0.72
N GLU A 32 -1.93 12.52 -1.15
CA GLU A 32 -3.36 12.84 -1.18
C GLU A 32 -4.10 11.97 -2.20
N GLU A 33 -3.52 11.76 -3.37
CA GLU A 33 -4.05 10.89 -4.43
C GLU A 33 -4.05 9.43 -3.97
N ALA A 34 -2.98 8.99 -3.30
CA ALA A 34 -2.91 7.66 -2.72
C ALA A 34 -4.00 7.45 -1.66
N ARG A 35 -4.21 8.42 -0.75
CA ARG A 35 -5.28 8.38 0.25
C ARG A 35 -6.66 8.30 -0.40
N ARG A 36 -6.97 9.21 -1.32
CA ARG A 36 -8.28 9.25 -2.00
C ARG A 36 -8.59 7.96 -2.76
N LYS A 37 -7.59 7.35 -3.41
CA LYS A 37 -7.76 6.06 -4.08
C LYS A 37 -8.01 4.95 -3.06
N ALA A 38 -7.25 4.91 -1.97
CA ALA A 38 -7.44 3.91 -0.94
C ALA A 38 -8.80 4.03 -0.24
N GLU A 39 -9.25 5.24 0.11
CA GLU A 39 -10.58 5.50 0.68
C GLU A 39 -11.71 5.00 -0.23
N ARG A 40 -11.59 5.21 -1.55
CA ARG A 40 -12.57 4.71 -2.53
C ARG A 40 -12.57 3.19 -2.64
N LEU A 41 -11.42 2.56 -2.46
CA LEU A 41 -11.27 1.10 -2.51
C LEU A 41 -11.63 0.42 -1.19
N ALA A 42 -11.58 1.13 -0.06
CA ALA A 42 -11.87 0.61 1.27
C ALA A 42 -13.23 -0.08 1.39
N PRO A 43 -14.36 0.47 0.88
CA PRO A 43 -15.65 -0.24 0.92
C PRO A 43 -15.79 -1.34 -0.15
N LEU A 44 -14.90 -1.37 -1.15
CA LEU A 44 -14.99 -2.30 -2.28
C LEU A 44 -14.12 -3.55 -2.10
N ARG A 45 -13.17 -3.53 -1.16
CA ARG A 45 -12.10 -4.52 -1.01
C ARG A 45 -12.05 -5.03 0.42
N GLU A 46 -11.53 -6.24 0.60
CA GLU A 46 -11.35 -6.84 1.93
C GLU A 46 -10.32 -6.06 2.75
N GLY A 47 -9.31 -5.50 2.09
CA GLY A 47 -8.36 -4.60 2.71
C GLY A 47 -7.68 -3.69 1.69
N VAL A 48 -7.23 -2.53 2.14
CA VAL A 48 -6.45 -1.60 1.33
C VAL A 48 -5.46 -0.83 2.20
N VAL A 49 -4.28 -0.59 1.67
CA VAL A 49 -3.24 0.21 2.31
C VAL A 49 -2.63 1.17 1.28
N ALA A 50 -2.53 2.44 1.66
CA ALA A 50 -1.74 3.45 0.98
C ALA A 50 -0.51 3.74 1.82
N PHE A 51 0.67 3.67 1.21
CA PHE A 51 1.93 3.95 1.87
C PHE A 51 2.87 4.70 0.94
N ALA A 52 3.72 5.54 1.55
CA ALA A 52 4.86 6.12 0.87
C ALA A 52 6.10 5.30 1.21
N ALA A 53 6.83 4.87 0.18
CA ALA A 53 8.11 4.20 0.33
C ALA A 53 9.18 5.05 -0.36
N SER A 54 10.32 5.24 0.29
CA SER A 54 11.53 5.72 -0.38
C SER A 54 12.15 4.54 -1.11
N ALA A 55 12.12 4.58 -2.43
CA ALA A 55 12.85 3.62 -3.24
C ALA A 55 14.20 4.24 -3.60
N ASP A 56 15.29 3.57 -3.21
CA ASP A 56 16.59 3.82 -3.83
C ASP A 56 16.68 2.98 -5.10
N VAL A 57 16.48 3.63 -6.25
CA VAL A 57 16.43 3.01 -7.57
C VAL A 57 17.73 2.29 -7.94
N GLU A 58 18.85 2.54 -7.25
CA GLU A 58 20.13 1.88 -7.50
C GLU A 58 20.31 0.56 -6.73
N LEU A 59 19.67 0.41 -5.56
CA LEU A 59 19.96 -0.71 -4.65
C LEU A 59 18.84 -1.77 -4.62
N GLY A 60 17.62 -1.46 -5.07
CA GLY A 60 16.48 -2.37 -4.98
C GLY A 60 15.99 -2.62 -3.54
N ASP A 61 16.57 -1.91 -2.57
CA ASP A 61 16.12 -1.86 -1.18
C ASP A 61 15.07 -0.77 -1.03
N TYR A 62 13.87 -1.20 -0.64
CA TYR A 62 12.83 -0.30 -0.16
C TYR A 62 13.12 -0.02 1.31
N ASP A 63 12.98 1.24 1.74
CA ASP A 63 13.09 1.59 3.16
C ASP A 63 12.26 0.65 4.03
N GLU A 64 12.87 0.09 5.08
CA GLU A 64 12.26 -0.91 5.97
C GLU A 64 11.00 -0.38 6.68
N ASN A 65 10.83 0.94 6.71
CA ASN A 65 9.72 1.66 7.34
C ASN A 65 8.93 2.51 6.32
N PRO A 66 8.06 1.91 5.50
CA PRO A 66 7.15 2.68 4.66
C PRO A 66 6.18 3.50 5.52
N LEU A 67 5.98 4.77 5.15
CA LEU A 67 5.04 5.65 5.84
C LEU A 67 3.61 5.28 5.43
N ILE A 68 2.86 4.67 6.34
CA ILE A 68 1.44 4.35 6.10
C ILE A 68 0.61 5.62 6.11
N ILE A 69 0.03 5.96 4.96
CA ILE A 69 -0.84 7.13 4.77
C ILE A 69 -2.28 6.78 5.14
N PHE A 70 -2.72 5.59 4.75
CA PHE A 70 -4.08 5.11 5.01
C PHE A 70 -4.11 3.60 5.03
N LYS A 71 -4.88 3.02 5.93
CA LYS A 71 -5.17 1.59 5.92
C LYS A 71 -6.63 1.34 6.32
N ALA A 72 -7.28 0.40 5.66
CA ALA A 72 -8.65 -0.01 5.97
C ALA A 72 -8.89 -1.48 5.66
N GLY A 73 -9.80 -2.10 6.42
CA GLY A 73 -10.15 -3.50 6.28
C GLY A 73 -9.09 -4.46 6.83
N ARG A 74 -9.12 -5.70 6.36
CA ARG A 74 -8.21 -6.77 6.76
C ARG A 74 -6.97 -6.75 5.90
N LEU A 75 -5.82 -6.54 6.52
CA LEU A 75 -4.52 -6.51 5.85
C LEU A 75 -3.64 -7.67 6.29
N PRO A 76 -2.74 -8.17 5.43
CA PRO A 76 -1.72 -9.11 5.88
C PRO A 76 -0.65 -8.38 6.71
N PHE A 77 0.05 -9.13 7.56
CA PHE A 77 1.31 -8.69 8.15
C PHE A 77 2.29 -8.27 7.04
N PRO A 78 3.05 -7.17 7.18
CA PRO A 78 3.23 -6.32 8.38
C PRO A 78 2.23 -5.15 8.52
N PHE A 79 1.35 -4.89 7.55
CA PHE A 79 0.44 -3.73 7.59
C PHE A 79 -0.65 -3.80 8.67
N ASP A 80 -0.88 -5.01 9.21
CA ASP A 80 -1.81 -5.30 10.30
C ASP A 80 -1.27 -4.92 11.69
N GLN A 81 0.02 -4.58 11.84
CA GLN A 81 0.54 -4.09 13.12
C GLN A 81 0.05 -2.65 13.35
N ALA A 82 -0.74 -2.47 14.41
CA ALA A 82 -1.21 -1.19 14.92
C ALA A 82 -0.30 -0.70 16.04
#